data_AF-L8IRS8-F1
#
_entry.id   AF-L8IRS8-F1
#
_cell.length_a   1.000
_cell.length_b   1.000
_cell.length_c   1.000
_cell.angle_alpha   90.00
_cell.angle_beta   90.00
_cell.angle_gamma   90.00
#
_symmetry.space_group_name_H-M   'P 1'
#
loop_
_entity.id
_entity.type
_entity.pdbx_description
1 polymer ?
#
loop_
_entity_poly.entity_id
_entity_poly.type
_entity_poly.pdbx_seq_one_letter_code
_entity_poly.pdbx_strand_id
1 'polypeptide(L)'
;VQFGMSEKLGQVSFDLPRPGEALVEKPFSEATAQLIDEEVRRLIGSAHARTLDLLTRCREQVDKASGRLLEKEVLERADMVELLGPRPFAEKVTYEELVEGTGGLEEDTALPEGLQGWRGG
;
A
#
# COMPACT_ATOMS: atom_id res chain seq x y z
N VAL A 1 -4.80 7.07 -15.57
CA VAL A 1 -5.80 6.04 -15.21
C VAL A 1 -5.32 4.74 -15.81
N GLN A 2 -4.42 4.08 -15.08
CA GLN A 2 -3.67 2.91 -15.55
C GLN A 2 -4.34 1.59 -15.13
N PHE A 3 -5.15 1.68 -14.08
CA PHE A 3 -5.99 0.60 -13.58
C PHE A 3 -7.42 1.13 -13.65
N GLY A 4 -8.32 0.40 -14.32
CA GLY A 4 -9.72 0.80 -14.58
C GLY A 4 -10.61 0.84 -13.34
N MET A 5 -10.18 1.56 -12.31
CA MET A 5 -10.79 1.65 -10.98
C MET A 5 -11.75 2.85 -10.86
N SER A 6 -12.20 3.40 -12.00
CA SER A 6 -13.18 4.49 -12.04
C SER A 6 -14.42 4.03 -12.80
N GLU A 7 -15.57 4.01 -12.12
CA GLU A 7 -16.85 3.63 -12.72
C GLU A 7 -17.26 4.57 -13.86
N LYS A 8 -16.91 5.87 -13.78
CA LYS A 8 -17.27 6.86 -14.81
C LYS A 8 -16.41 6.77 -16.06
N LEU A 9 -15.14 6.39 -15.92
CA LEU A 9 -14.23 6.21 -17.05
C LEU A 9 -14.31 4.80 -17.65
N GLY A 10 -14.89 3.85 -16.89
CA GLY A 10 -14.99 2.45 -17.27
C GLY A 10 -13.65 1.71 -17.17
N GLN A 11 -13.60 0.52 -17.77
CA GLN A 11 -12.44 -0.37 -17.76
C GLN A 11 -11.42 0.00 -18.84
N VAL A 12 -10.97 1.26 -18.84
CA VAL A 12 -9.99 1.77 -19.81
C VAL A 12 -8.63 1.91 -19.14
N SER A 13 -7.58 1.45 -19.82
CA SER A 13 -6.20 1.68 -19.42
C SER A 13 -5.56 2.69 -20.36
N PHE A 14 -5.05 3.78 -19.80
CA PHE A 14 -4.24 4.75 -20.53
C PHE A 14 -2.79 4.57 -20.12
N ASP A 15 -1.91 4.41 -21.10
CA ASP A 15 -0.48 4.38 -20.87
C ASP A 15 -0.02 5.80 -20.52
N LEU A 16 0.42 5.98 -19.28
CA LEU A 16 0.91 7.25 -18.77
C LEU A 16 2.44 7.19 -18.78
N PRO A 17 3.13 8.25 -19.25
CA PRO A 17 4.58 8.27 -19.27
C PRO A 17 5.13 8.10 -17.86
N ARG A 18 6.23 7.37 -17.75
CA ARG A 18 6.92 7.18 -16.47
C ARG A 18 7.59 8.49 -16.04
N PRO A 19 7.87 8.66 -14.73
CA PRO A 19 8.66 9.79 -14.26
C PRO A 19 9.98 9.89 -15.04
N GLY A 20 10.21 11.00 -15.75
CA GLY A 20 11.40 11.23 -16.57
C GLY A 20 11.21 11.04 -18.08
N GLU A 21 10.07 10.52 -18.53
CA GLU A 21 9.72 10.45 -19.96
C GLU A 21 8.98 11.72 -20.39
N ALA A 22 9.32 12.24 -21.58
CA ALA A 22 8.62 13.38 -22.14
C ALA A 22 7.18 12.97 -22.53
N LEU A 23 6.19 13.75 -22.09
CA LEU A 23 4.80 13.58 -22.51
C LEU A 23 4.67 14.03 -23.98
N VAL A 24 4.72 13.07 -24.91
CA VAL A 24 4.67 13.36 -26.35
C VAL A 24 3.27 13.81 -26.78
N GLU A 25 2.23 13.12 -26.31
CA GLU A 25 0.83 13.55 -26.49
C GLU A 25 -0.07 12.76 -25.51
N LYS A 26 -1.14 13.39 -24.99
CA LYS A 26 -2.10 12.67 -24.13
C LYS A 26 -2.97 11.77 -25.02
N PRO A 27 -3.08 10.45 -24.76
CA PRO A 27 -3.85 9.52 -25.60
C PRO A 27 -5.36 9.61 -25.36
N PHE A 28 -5.91 10.80 -25.11
CA PHE A 28 -7.31 11.03 -24.83
C PHE A 28 -7.71 12.49 -25.11
N SER A 29 -9.01 12.71 -25.36
CA SER A 29 -9.55 14.04 -25.63
C SER A 29 -9.54 14.93 -24.38
N GLU A 30 -9.64 16.24 -24.57
CA GLU A 30 -9.80 17.21 -23.48
C GLU A 30 -11.02 16.92 -22.59
N ALA A 31 -12.14 16.47 -23.18
CA ALA A 31 -13.32 16.07 -22.41
C ALA A 31 -13.03 14.90 -21.46
N THR A 32 -12.25 13.91 -21.92
CA THR A 32 -11.81 12.78 -21.09
C THR A 32 -10.78 13.24 -20.05
N ALA A 33 -9.89 14.17 -20.40
CA ALA A 33 -8.93 14.75 -19.45
C ALA A 33 -9.64 15.45 -18.28
N GLN A 34 -10.66 16.27 -18.58
CA GLN A 34 -11.47 16.93 -17.57
C GLN A 34 -12.18 15.90 -16.67
N LEU A 35 -12.74 14.84 -17.25
CA LEU A 35 -13.39 13.77 -16.50
C LEU A 35 -12.41 13.04 -15.57
N ILE A 36 -11.16 12.81 -16.02
CA ILE A 36 -10.09 12.24 -15.19
C ILE A 36 -9.79 13.17 -14.00
N ASP A 37 -9.62 14.46 -14.24
CA ASP A 37 -9.30 15.43 -13.18
C ASP A 37 -10.43 15.53 -12.13
N GLU A 38 -11.68 15.46 -12.57
CA GLU A 38 -12.84 15.43 -11.69
C GLU A 38 -12.86 14.17 -10.81
N GLU A 39 -12.58 13.00 -11.37
CA GLU A 39 -12.53 11.74 -10.61
C GLU A 39 -11.34 11.70 -9.64
N VAL A 40 -10.18 12.23 -10.04
CA VAL A 40 -9.02 12.36 -9.14
C VAL A 40 -9.35 13.28 -7.98
N ARG A 41 -9.98 14.45 -8.24
CA ARG A 41 -10.41 15.37 -7.18
C ARG A 41 -11.42 14.72 -6.23
N ARG A 42 -12.38 13.96 -6.77
CA ARG A 42 -13.36 13.22 -5.98
C ARG A 42 -12.70 12.16 -5.09
N LEU A 43 -11.73 11.40 -5.63
CA LEU A 43 -11.01 10.36 -4.91
C LEU A 43 -10.16 10.95 -3.77
N ILE A 44 -9.41 12.01 -4.03
CA ILE A 44 -8.60 12.69 -3.01
C ILE A 44 -9.52 13.29 -1.93
N GLY A 45 -10.62 13.94 -2.35
CA GLY A 45 -11.59 14.53 -1.43
C GLY A 45 -12.22 13.49 -0.50
N SER A 46 -12.62 12.32 -1.03
CA SER A 46 -13.21 11.25 -0.21
C SER A 46 -12.19 10.59 0.72
N ALA A 47 -10.96 10.36 0.26
CA ALA A 47 -9.88 9.84 1.09
C ALA A 47 -9.52 10.80 2.23
N HIS A 48 -9.45 12.11 1.94
CA HIS A 48 -9.21 13.15 2.93
C HIS A 48 -10.33 13.20 3.97
N ALA A 49 -11.60 13.28 3.53
CA ALA A 49 -12.74 13.30 4.44
C ALA A 49 -12.80 12.05 5.33
N ARG A 50 -12.58 10.87 4.76
CA ARG A 50 -12.52 9.60 5.51
C ARG A 50 -11.40 9.58 6.54
N THR A 51 -10.22 10.11 6.18
CA THR A 51 -9.07 10.17 7.09
C THR A 51 -9.33 11.15 8.23
N LEU A 52 -9.89 12.33 7.93
CA LEU A 52 -10.25 13.32 8.94
C LEU A 52 -11.30 12.78 9.91
N ASP A 53 -12.33 12.12 9.40
CA ASP A 53 -13.34 11.46 10.23
C ASP A 53 -12.72 10.39 11.15
N LEU A 54 -11.84 9.54 10.61
CA LEU A 54 -11.15 8.53 11.39
C LEU A 54 -10.29 9.15 12.50
N LEU A 55 -9.47 10.16 12.18
CA LEU A 55 -8.63 10.84 13.16
C LEU A 55 -9.46 11.59 14.22
N THR A 56 -10.61 12.13 13.83
CA THR A 56 -11.53 12.82 14.75
C THR A 56 -12.19 11.83 15.71
N ARG A 57 -12.67 10.68 15.21
CA ARG A 57 -13.23 9.61 16.05
C ARG A 57 -12.18 8.99 16.97
N CYS A 58 -10.93 8.92 16.53
CA CYS A 58 -9.81 8.41 17.31
C CYS A 58 -8.99 9.52 17.99
N ARG A 59 -9.60 10.68 18.27
CA ARG A 59 -8.86 11.86 18.75
C ARG A 59 -8.12 11.61 20.06
N GLU A 60 -8.77 10.92 21.00
CA GLU A 60 -8.15 10.58 22.28
C GLU A 60 -6.91 9.70 22.13
N GLN A 61 -6.94 8.73 21.20
CA GLN A 61 -5.80 7.87 20.89
C GLN A 61 -4.64 8.66 20.26
N VAL A 62 -4.96 9.61 19.38
CA VAL A 62 -3.96 10.50 18.76
C VAL A 62 -3.32 11.43 19.79
N ASP A 63 -4.12 11.99 20.70
CA ASP A 63 -3.62 12.86 21.76
C ASP A 63 -2.72 12.08 22.74
N LYS A 64 -3.06 10.83 23.07
CA LYS A 64 -2.19 9.92 23.85
C LYS A 64 -0.86 9.65 23.14
N ALA A 65 -0.89 9.32 21.85
CA ALA A 65 0.32 9.01 21.08
C ALA A 65 1.22 10.24 20.94
N SER A 66 0.64 11.42 20.69
CA SER A 66 1.41 12.67 20.62
C SER A 66 2.02 13.06 21.97
N GLY A 67 1.27 12.90 23.07
CA GLY A 67 1.81 13.08 24.43
C GLY A 67 3.02 12.19 24.70
N ARG A 68 2.94 10.91 24.31
CA ARG A 68 4.05 9.96 24.46
C ARG A 68 5.26 10.33 23.60
N LEU A 69 5.05 10.85 22.38
CA LEU A 69 6.13 11.32 21.50
C LEU A 69 6.87 12.55 22.06
N LEU A 70 6.20 13.39 22.85
CA LEU A 70 6.85 14.51 23.53
C LEU A 70 7.81 14.05 24.63
N GLU A 71 7.55 12.90 25.25
CA GLU A 71 8.43 12.29 26.26
C GLU A 71 9.53 11.43 25.65
N LYS A 72 9.21 10.68 24.59
CA LYS A 72 10.09 9.73 23.91
C LYS A 72 10.06 10.00 22.41
N GLU A 73 11.19 10.43 21.84
CA GLU A 73 11.31 10.85 20.43
C GLU A 73 10.92 9.75 19.42
N VAL A 74 11.01 8.48 19.81
CA VAL A 74 10.71 7.32 18.95
C VAL A 74 9.79 6.35 19.68
N LEU A 75 8.65 6.00 19.06
CA LEU A 75 7.76 4.95 19.54
C LEU A 75 7.93 3.68 18.71
N GLU A 76 8.17 2.57 19.39
CA GLU A 76 8.20 1.24 18.80
C GLU A 76 6.81 0.60 18.82
N ARG A 77 6.67 -0.52 18.11
CA ARG A 77 5.42 -1.28 18.06
C ARG A 77 4.92 -1.68 19.46
N ALA A 78 5.82 -2.07 20.36
CA ALA A 78 5.47 -2.44 21.73
C ALA A 78 4.87 -1.25 22.51
N ASP A 79 5.45 -0.06 22.38
CA ASP A 79 4.93 1.17 23.01
C ASP A 79 3.51 1.49 22.51
N MET A 80 3.26 1.30 21.20
CA MET A 80 1.94 1.53 20.60
C MET A 80 0.89 0.52 21.08
N VAL A 81 1.28 -0.75 21.28
CA VAL A 81 0.39 -1.80 21.84
C VAL A 81 0.09 -1.54 23.31
N GLU A 82 1.06 -1.06 24.09
CA GLU A 82 0.84 -0.64 25.47
C GLU A 82 -0.14 0.54 25.55
N LEU A 83 -0.01 1.50 24.64
CA LEU A 83 -0.79 2.73 24.64
C LEU A 83 -2.22 2.57 24.11
N LEU A 84 -2.38 1.81 23.01
CA LEU A 84 -3.63 1.70 22.26
C LEU A 84 -4.28 0.31 22.34
N GLY A 85 -3.59 -0.67 22.93
CA GLY A 85 -3.99 -2.07 22.92
C GLY A 85 -3.55 -2.83 21.66
N PRO A 86 -3.85 -4.13 21.58
CA PRO A 86 -3.53 -4.94 20.41
C PRO A 86 -4.32 -4.47 19.18
N ARG A 87 -3.70 -4.55 18.00
CA ARG A 87 -4.34 -4.17 16.73
C ARG A 87 -5.56 -5.07 16.47
N PRO A 88 -6.75 -4.50 16.14
CA PRO A 88 -7.96 -5.29 15.92
C PRO A 88 -8.02 -5.98 14.54
N PHE A 89 -6.90 -6.03 13.82
CA PHE A 89 -6.78 -6.67 12.51
C PHE A 89 -5.62 -7.65 12.57
N ALA A 90 -5.84 -8.86 12.06
CA ALA A 90 -4.78 -9.85 11.94
C ALA A 90 -3.67 -9.32 11.02
N GLU A 91 -2.43 -9.39 11.51
CA GLU A 91 -1.24 -8.97 10.77
C GLU A 91 -0.34 -10.19 10.65
N LYS A 92 0.06 -10.53 9.43
CA LYS A 92 1.10 -11.53 9.17
C LYS A 92 2.44 -10.80 9.24
N VAL A 93 3.23 -11.09 10.26
CA VAL A 93 4.48 -10.37 10.54
C VAL A 93 5.68 -11.30 10.44
N THR A 94 5.51 -12.60 10.71
CA THR A 94 6.62 -13.54 10.64
C THR A 94 6.75 -14.14 9.24
N TYR A 95 7.97 -14.58 8.92
CA TYR A 95 8.23 -15.26 7.66
C TYR A 95 7.34 -16.49 7.50
N GLU A 96 7.16 -17.27 8.56
CA GLU A 96 6.32 -18.48 8.56
C GLU A 96 4.86 -18.15 8.22
N GLU A 97 4.29 -17.09 8.79
CA GLU A 97 2.91 -16.65 8.51
C GLU A 97 2.72 -16.16 7.07
N LEU A 98 3.76 -15.58 6.47
CA LEU A 98 3.75 -15.08 5.09
C LEU A 98 3.80 -16.22 4.07
N VAL A 99 4.56 -17.28 4.34
CA VAL A 99 4.70 -18.46 3.47
C VAL A 99 3.73 -19.59 3.81
N GLU A 100 2.93 -19.42 4.87
CA GLU A 100 1.85 -20.34 5.22
C GLU A 100 0.87 -20.43 4.04
N GLY A 101 0.84 -21.61 3.39
CA GLY A 101 0.00 -21.91 2.23
C GLY A 101 0.72 -22.00 0.88
N THR A 102 2.02 -21.69 0.80
CA THR A 102 2.80 -21.76 -0.47
C THR A 102 3.61 -23.05 -0.64
N GLY A 103 3.51 -24.01 0.29
CA GLY A 103 4.04 -25.37 0.09
C GLY A 103 5.40 -25.67 0.71
N GLY A 104 5.95 -24.80 1.56
CA GLY A 104 7.19 -25.08 2.31
C GLY A 104 7.78 -23.81 2.94
N LEU A 105 8.48 -23.96 4.05
CA LEU A 105 9.24 -22.86 4.69
C LEU A 105 10.57 -22.61 3.96
N GLU A 106 11.09 -23.64 3.29
CA GLU A 106 12.38 -23.62 2.61
C GLU A 106 12.18 -23.52 1.10
N GLU A 107 13.06 -22.75 0.45
CA GLU A 107 13.14 -22.68 -1.00
C GLU A 107 13.62 -24.03 -1.55
N ASP A 108 12.89 -24.59 -2.52
CA ASP A 108 13.33 -25.79 -3.21
C ASP A 108 14.52 -25.45 -4.12
N THR A 109 15.72 -25.66 -3.60
CA THR A 109 16.97 -25.46 -4.34
C THR A 109 17.33 -26.67 -5.21
N ALA A 110 16.50 -27.71 -5.29
CA ALA A 110 16.81 -28.93 -6.04
C ALA A 110 17.19 -28.60 -7.49
N LEU A 111 18.39 -29.02 -7.88
CA LEU A 111 18.86 -28.80 -9.24
C LEU A 111 18.32 -29.93 -10.14
N PRO A 112 17.83 -29.62 -11.35
CA PRO A 112 17.50 -30.63 -12.35
C PRO A 112 18.69 -31.57 -12.61
N GLU A 113 18.43 -32.80 -13.04
CA GLU A 113 19.44 -33.86 -13.21
C GLU A 113 20.70 -33.41 -13.96
N GLY A 114 20.57 -32.57 -14.99
CA GLY A 114 21.69 -32.04 -15.77
C GLY A 114 22.56 -30.97 -15.11
N LEU A 115 22.18 -30.45 -13.93
CA LEU A 115 22.86 -29.36 -13.23
C LEU A 115 23.35 -29.75 -11.82
N GLN A 116 23.17 -31.01 -11.41
CA GLN A 116 23.55 -31.48 -10.07
C GLN A 116 25.05 -31.32 -9.75
N GLY A 117 25.91 -31.20 -10.76
CA GLY A 117 27.35 -30.96 -10.59
C GLY A 117 27.75 -29.59 -10.03
N TRP A 118 26.81 -28.65 -9.93
CA TRP A 118 27.05 -27.30 -9.38
C TRP A 118 26.98 -27.22 -7.84
N ARG A 119 26.56 -28.29 -7.15
CA ARG A 119 26.37 -28.30 -5.68
C ARG A 119 27.66 -28.43 -4.85
N GLY A 120 28.85 -28.34 -5.47
CA GLY A 120 30.13 -28.50 -4.77
C GLY A 120 31.21 -27.56 -5.30
N GLY A 121 31.37 -26.43 -4.63
CA GLY A 121 32.47 -25.48 -4.73
C GLY A 121 32.63 -24.76 -3.41
#